data_AF-A0A3P3WDW2-F1
#
_entry.id   AF-A0A3P3WDW2-F1
#
_cell.length_a   1.000
_cell.length_b   1.000
_cell.length_c   1.000
_cell.angle_alpha   90.00
_cell.angle_beta   90.00
_cell.angle_gamma   90.00
#
_symmetry.space_group_name_H-M   'P 1'
#
loop_
_entity.id
_entity.type
_entity.pdbx_description
1 polymer ?
#
loop_
_entity_poly.entity_id
_entity_poly.type
_entity_poly.pdbx_seq_one_letter_code
_entity_poly.pdbx_strand_id
1 'polypeptide(L)'
;MRNLSSAILVELMINTLSEFIERIFQKRKKTDSEKLNELNSKLKTQFDFSLFDISKNSSETLLSNLEKLDLIQIDEIIFSLFKISNSNSDQDFFQKFKSNSKLNERIMEIIIFTENNFNKLSLESSNIKNSLQHQLRLKP
;
A
#
# COMPACT_ATOMS: atom_id res chain seq x y z
N MET A 1 18.78 -13.59 54.47
CA MET A 1 18.10 -13.95 53.20
C MET A 1 16.72 -13.28 53.07
N ARG A 2 16.62 -11.94 53.15
CA ARG A 2 15.34 -11.19 53.01
C ARG A 2 15.33 -10.12 51.92
N ASN A 3 16.50 -9.79 51.35
CA ASN A 3 16.64 -8.70 50.37
C ASN A 3 16.64 -9.19 48.91
N LEU A 4 16.82 -10.50 48.69
CA LEU A 4 16.91 -11.08 47.36
C LEU A 4 15.52 -11.19 46.71
N SER A 5 14.48 -11.54 47.48
CA SER A 5 13.11 -11.65 46.99
C SER A 5 12.47 -10.31 46.65
N SER A 6 12.77 -9.26 47.43
CA SER A 6 12.30 -7.89 47.16
C SER A 6 12.97 -7.28 45.93
N ALA A 7 14.26 -7.56 45.71
CA ALA A 7 14.98 -7.12 44.51
C ALA A 7 14.43 -7.79 43.24
N ILE A 8 14.18 -9.11 43.29
CA ILE A 8 13.56 -9.87 42.20
C ILE A 8 12.17 -9.33 41.88
N LEU A 9 11.38 -8.98 42.90
CA LEU A 9 10.03 -8.43 42.70
C LEU A 9 10.06 -7.07 42.01
N VAL A 10 10.99 -6.19 42.42
CA VAL A 10 11.19 -4.87 41.81
C VAL A 10 11.66 -5.01 40.35
N GLU A 11 12.57 -5.94 40.08
CA GLU A 11 13.04 -6.24 38.72
C GLU A 11 11.92 -6.76 37.82
N LEU A 12 11.05 -7.63 38.34
CA LEU A 12 9.88 -8.11 37.61
C LEU A 12 8.89 -6.98 37.29
N MET A 13 8.70 -6.03 38.22
CA MET A 13 7.85 -4.86 38.02
C MET A 13 8.43 -3.88 36.99
N ILE A 14 9.75 -3.69 37.00
CA ILE A 14 10.44 -2.84 36.01
C ILE A 14 10.33 -3.45 34.61
N ASN A 15 10.49 -4.77 34.49
CA ASN A 15 10.37 -5.47 33.20
C ASN A 15 8.94 -5.42 32.66
N THR A 16 7.93 -5.67 33.50
CA THR A 16 6.52 -5.56 33.08
C THR A 16 6.11 -4.14 32.72
N LEU A 17 6.63 -3.13 33.44
CA LEU A 17 6.40 -1.72 33.09
C LEU A 17 7.10 -1.36 31.78
N SER A 18 8.31 -1.85 31.54
CA SER A 18 9.05 -1.62 30.30
C SER A 18 8.34 -2.25 29.11
N GLU A 19 7.86 -3.48 29.22
CA GLU A 19 7.04 -4.13 28.19
C GLU A 19 5.72 -3.38 27.94
N PHE A 20 5.10 -2.83 28.99
CA PHE A 20 3.88 -2.02 28.86
C PHE A 20 4.15 -0.69 28.14
N ILE A 21 5.25 -0.01 28.50
CA ILE A 21 5.70 1.22 27.83
C ILE A 21 6.05 0.91 26.37
N GLU A 22 6.78 -0.16 26.09
CA GLU A 22 7.06 -0.59 24.72
C GLU A 22 5.78 -0.90 23.93
N ARG A 23 4.76 -1.52 24.55
CA ARG A 23 3.45 -1.72 23.90
C ARG A 23 2.69 -0.42 23.63
N ILE A 24 2.80 0.57 24.52
CA ILE A 24 2.17 1.89 24.33
C ILE A 24 2.91 2.71 23.25
N PHE A 25 4.24 2.63 23.22
CA PHE A 25 5.09 3.42 22.33
C PHE A 25 5.51 2.72 21.04
N GLN A 26 5.21 1.42 20.88
CA GLN A 26 5.16 0.79 19.56
C GLN A 26 4.12 1.55 18.75
N LYS A 27 4.58 2.51 17.93
CA LYS A 27 3.78 3.20 16.91
C LYS A 27 2.85 2.15 16.30
N ARG A 28 1.54 2.26 16.56
CA ARG A 28 0.56 1.33 16.02
C ARG A 28 0.87 1.20 14.53
N LYS A 29 1.31 0.02 14.10
CA LYS A 29 1.64 -0.20 12.69
C LYS A 29 0.37 0.12 11.92
N LYS A 30 0.43 1.16 11.07
CA LYS A 30 -0.72 1.58 10.28
C LYS A 30 -1.25 0.36 9.52
N THR A 31 -2.55 0.13 9.62
CA THR A 31 -3.21 -0.92 8.85
C THR A 31 -3.13 -0.58 7.37
N ASP A 32 -3.28 -1.59 6.51
CA ASP A 32 -3.25 -1.36 5.07
C ASP A 32 -4.36 -0.43 4.60
N SER A 33 -5.51 -0.47 5.27
CA SER A 33 -6.63 0.45 5.05
C SER A 33 -6.25 1.90 5.37
N GLU A 34 -5.55 2.13 6.49
CA GLU A 34 -5.10 3.47 6.88
C GLU A 34 -4.08 4.02 5.87
N LYS A 35 -3.13 3.20 5.42
CA LYS A 35 -2.15 3.61 4.39
C LYS A 35 -2.82 3.99 3.08
N LEU A 36 -3.81 3.21 2.66
CA LEU A 36 -4.58 3.49 1.44
C LEU A 36 -5.41 4.77 1.55
N ASN A 37 -6.06 4.98 2.69
CA ASN A 37 -6.82 6.21 2.94
C ASN A 37 -5.90 7.44 2.97
N GLU A 38 -4.71 7.31 3.54
CA GLU A 38 -3.69 8.36 3.55
C GLU A 38 -3.20 8.68 2.14
N LEU A 39 -2.83 7.66 1.34
CA LEU A 39 -2.45 7.84 -0.06
C LEU A 39 -3.58 8.50 -0.86
N ASN A 40 -4.82 8.01 -0.71
CA ASN A 40 -5.98 8.57 -1.39
C ASN A 40 -6.24 10.03 -0.99
N SER A 41 -6.03 10.37 0.29
CA SER A 41 -6.17 11.75 0.78
C SER A 41 -5.05 12.65 0.25
N LYS A 42 -3.82 12.14 0.18
CA LYS A 42 -2.67 12.84 -0.42
C LYS A 42 -2.93 13.16 -1.89
N LEU A 43 -3.41 12.19 -2.67
CA LEU A 43 -3.73 12.41 -4.07
C LEU A 43 -4.81 13.47 -4.27
N LYS A 44 -5.88 13.42 -3.46
CA LYS A 44 -6.96 14.42 -3.53
C LYS A 44 -6.49 15.82 -3.16
N THR A 45 -5.66 15.93 -2.12
CA THR A 45 -5.22 17.23 -1.61
C THR A 45 -4.14 17.88 -2.45
N GLN A 46 -3.24 17.08 -3.05
CA GLN A 46 -2.08 17.59 -3.78
C GLN A 46 -2.30 17.65 -5.30
N PHE A 47 -3.14 16.77 -5.85
CA PHE A 47 -3.25 16.59 -7.30
C PHE A 47 -4.68 16.59 -7.84
N ASP A 48 -5.67 16.76 -6.96
CA ASP A 48 -7.11 16.83 -7.29
C ASP A 48 -7.67 15.56 -7.98
N PHE A 49 -7.11 14.39 -7.66
CA PHE A 49 -7.64 13.10 -8.09
C PHE A 49 -7.48 12.03 -7.00
N SER A 50 -8.16 10.91 -7.15
CA SER A 50 -8.15 9.79 -6.19
C SER A 50 -7.59 8.50 -6.78
N LEU A 51 -7.28 7.52 -5.93
CA LEU A 51 -6.92 6.17 -6.39
C LEU A 51 -8.02 5.55 -7.24
N PHE A 52 -9.28 5.89 -6.95
CA PHE A 52 -10.43 5.37 -7.71
C PHE A 52 -10.45 5.94 -9.13
N ASP A 53 -10.13 7.22 -9.29
CA ASP A 53 -10.04 7.89 -10.59
C ASP A 53 -8.93 7.27 -11.44
N ILE A 54 -7.78 6.98 -10.84
CA ILE A 54 -6.70 6.21 -11.49
C ILE A 54 -7.20 4.84 -11.95
N SER A 55 -8.02 4.16 -11.13
CA SER A 55 -8.49 2.82 -11.47
C SER A 55 -9.52 2.78 -12.61
N LYS A 56 -10.39 3.81 -12.71
CA LYS A 56 -11.58 3.79 -13.58
C LYS A 56 -11.56 4.75 -14.76
N ASN A 57 -10.78 5.84 -14.72
CA ASN A 57 -10.81 6.85 -15.78
C ASN A 57 -10.29 6.31 -17.12
N SER A 58 -10.56 7.05 -18.20
CA SER A 58 -9.96 6.74 -19.51
C SER A 58 -8.43 6.76 -19.42
N SER A 59 -7.76 6.00 -20.29
CA SER A 59 -6.29 5.96 -20.29
C SER A 59 -5.67 7.34 -20.53
N GLU A 60 -6.33 8.22 -21.28
CA GLU A 60 -5.85 9.59 -21.53
C GLU A 60 -5.84 10.43 -20.24
N THR A 61 -6.92 10.40 -19.45
CA THR A 61 -6.98 11.08 -18.15
C THR A 61 -6.04 10.45 -17.13
N LEU A 62 -5.88 9.13 -17.17
CA LEU A 62 -4.92 8.42 -16.33
C LEU A 62 -3.49 8.94 -16.58
N LEU A 63 -3.06 8.97 -17.84
CA LEU A 63 -1.71 9.40 -18.22
C LEU A 63 -1.45 10.84 -17.76
N SER A 64 -2.39 11.75 -18.01
CA SER A 64 -2.28 13.14 -17.53
C SER A 64 -2.18 13.25 -16.00
N ASN A 65 -2.82 12.35 -15.25
CA ASN A 65 -2.70 12.31 -13.80
C ASN A 65 -1.36 11.72 -13.34
N LEU A 66 -0.84 10.70 -14.03
CA LEU A 66 0.44 10.08 -13.70
C LEU A 66 1.64 10.99 -14.01
N GLU A 67 1.56 11.83 -15.06
CA GLU A 67 2.60 12.80 -15.40
C GLU A 67 2.88 13.82 -14.29
N LYS A 68 1.91 14.05 -13.40
CA LYS A 68 2.05 14.97 -12.26
C LYS A 68 2.79 14.36 -11.08
N LEU A 69 3.05 13.04 -11.09
CA LEU A 69 3.58 12.29 -9.97
C LEU A 69 5.07 11.97 -10.17
N ASP A 70 5.78 11.87 -9.05
CA ASP A 70 7.14 11.33 -9.05
C ASP A 70 7.13 9.78 -9.08
N LEU A 71 8.28 9.19 -9.40
CA LEU A 71 8.43 7.73 -9.48
C LEU A 71 8.04 7.02 -8.17
N ILE A 72 8.35 7.61 -7.02
CA ILE A 72 8.08 7.00 -5.71
C ILE A 72 6.57 6.92 -5.48
N GLN A 73 5.84 7.98 -5.82
CA GLN A 73 4.38 8.05 -5.72
C GLN A 73 3.71 7.08 -6.68
N ILE A 74 4.24 6.93 -7.90
CA ILE A 74 3.72 5.97 -8.87
C ILE A 74 3.93 4.53 -8.38
N ASP A 75 5.11 4.21 -7.84
CA ASP A 75 5.39 2.91 -7.23
C ASP A 75 4.47 2.61 -6.04
N GLU A 76 4.22 3.61 -5.17
CA GLU A 76 3.26 3.49 -4.06
C GLU A 76 1.84 3.17 -4.58
N ILE A 77 1.42 3.78 -5.67
CA ILE A 77 0.12 3.52 -6.32
C ILE A 77 0.07 2.10 -6.89
N ILE A 78 1.09 1.69 -7.65
CA ILE A 78 1.18 0.34 -8.23
C ILE A 78 1.06 -0.71 -7.13
N PHE A 79 1.86 -0.58 -6.08
CA PHE A 79 1.85 -1.52 -4.95
C PHE A 79 0.50 -1.54 -4.24
N SER A 80 -0.07 -0.36 -3.99
CA SER A 80 -1.36 -0.21 -3.32
C SER A 80 -2.49 -0.88 -4.10
N LEU A 81 -2.58 -0.62 -5.40
CA LEU A 81 -3.61 -1.20 -6.27
C LEU A 81 -3.44 -2.72 -6.42
N PHE A 82 -2.22 -3.21 -6.58
CA PHE A 82 -1.94 -4.64 -6.65
C PHE A 82 -2.25 -5.36 -5.33
N LYS A 83 -1.98 -4.73 -4.20
CA LYS A 83 -2.36 -5.26 -2.90
C LYS A 83 -3.88 -5.31 -2.74
N ILE A 84 -4.59 -4.30 -3.22
CA ILE A 84 -6.06 -4.30 -3.21
C ILE A 84 -6.61 -5.43 -4.09
N SER A 85 -6.04 -5.63 -5.29
CA SER A 85 -6.53 -6.66 -6.22
C SER A 85 -6.36 -8.09 -5.69
N ASN A 86 -5.32 -8.36 -4.90
CA ASN A 86 -5.05 -9.67 -4.31
C ASN A 86 -5.49 -9.82 -2.85
N SER A 87 -6.07 -8.78 -2.24
CA SER A 87 -6.49 -8.82 -0.84
C SER A 87 -7.79 -9.60 -0.67
N ASN A 88 -7.94 -10.33 0.44
CA ASN A 88 -9.21 -10.94 0.86
C ASN A 88 -10.06 -10.04 1.76
N SER A 89 -9.69 -8.76 1.90
CA SER A 89 -10.44 -7.80 2.72
C SER A 89 -11.82 -7.50 2.14
N ASP A 90 -12.83 -7.51 3.01
CA ASP A 90 -14.23 -7.16 2.70
C ASP A 90 -14.56 -5.69 2.97
N GLN A 91 -13.56 -4.87 3.31
CA GLN A 91 -13.79 -3.45 3.52
C GLN A 91 -14.38 -2.79 2.26
N ASP A 92 -15.40 -1.94 2.44
CA ASP A 92 -16.11 -1.22 1.37
C ASP A 92 -15.18 -0.55 0.36
N PHE A 93 -14.07 0.02 0.86
CA PHE A 93 -13.06 0.65 0.02
C PHE A 93 -12.45 -0.37 -0.95
N PHE A 94 -12.05 -1.55 -0.48
CA PHE A 94 -11.47 -2.61 -1.32
C PHE A 94 -12.49 -3.19 -2.29
N GLN A 95 -13.73 -3.38 -1.86
CA GLN A 95 -14.80 -3.89 -2.73
C GLN A 95 -15.03 -3.00 -3.95
N LYS A 96 -14.97 -1.67 -3.78
CA LYS A 96 -15.10 -0.72 -4.90
C LYS A 96 -14.02 -0.92 -5.97
N PHE A 97 -12.79 -1.24 -5.59
CA PHE A 97 -11.72 -1.55 -6.55
C PHE A 97 -11.85 -2.96 -7.12
N LYS A 98 -12.21 -3.96 -6.32
CA LYS A 98 -12.43 -5.34 -6.79
C LYS A 98 -13.57 -5.45 -7.80
N SER A 99 -14.58 -4.57 -7.70
CA SER A 99 -15.66 -4.48 -8.70
C SER A 99 -15.15 -4.09 -10.10
N ASN A 100 -13.93 -3.54 -10.20
CA ASN A 100 -13.30 -3.22 -11.47
C ASN A 100 -12.58 -4.45 -12.04
N SER A 101 -13.22 -5.13 -12.99
CA SER A 101 -12.67 -6.32 -13.66
C SER A 101 -11.38 -6.06 -14.46
N LYS A 102 -11.09 -4.80 -14.77
CA LYS A 102 -9.90 -4.32 -15.48
C LYS A 102 -8.81 -3.78 -14.57
N LEU A 103 -8.93 -3.92 -13.24
CA LEU A 103 -7.95 -3.37 -12.31
C LEU A 103 -6.52 -3.86 -12.59
N ASN A 104 -6.35 -5.15 -12.90
CA ASN A 104 -5.04 -5.73 -13.22
C ASN A 104 -4.46 -5.19 -14.54
N GLU A 105 -5.31 -4.98 -15.55
CA GLU A 105 -4.91 -4.33 -16.82
C GLU A 105 -4.48 -2.89 -16.55
N ARG A 106 -5.23 -2.18 -15.70
CA ARG A 106 -4.90 -0.81 -15.31
C ARG A 106 -3.56 -0.71 -14.59
N ILE A 107 -3.26 -1.63 -13.67
CA ILE A 107 -1.95 -1.66 -13.00
C ILE A 107 -0.83 -1.88 -14.02
N MET A 108 -1.05 -2.76 -15.01
CA MET A 108 -0.09 -2.98 -16.10
C MET A 108 0.13 -1.71 -16.94
N GLU A 109 -0.92 -0.96 -17.26
CA GLU A 109 -0.81 0.32 -17.97
C GLU A 109 0.06 1.32 -17.20
N ILE A 110 -0.11 1.43 -15.88
CA ILE A 110 0.70 2.32 -15.02
C ILE A 110 2.17 1.87 -15.01
N ILE A 111 2.43 0.56 -14.94
CA ILE A 111 3.79 0.01 -14.99
C ILE A 111 4.45 0.35 -16.34
N ILE A 112 3.75 0.14 -17.45
CA ILE A 112 4.27 0.45 -18.80
C ILE A 112 4.54 1.95 -18.95
N PHE A 113 3.64 2.80 -18.44
CA PHE A 113 3.86 4.25 -18.38
C PHE A 113 5.16 4.58 -17.62
N THR A 114 5.38 3.92 -16.49
CA THR A 114 6.57 4.15 -15.64
C THR A 114 7.85 3.75 -16.37
N GLU A 115 7.85 2.60 -17.05
CA GLU A 115 8.97 2.16 -17.89
C GLU A 115 9.28 3.17 -18.99
N ASN A 116 8.25 3.67 -19.69
CA ASN A 116 8.42 4.58 -20.81
C ASN A 116 8.93 5.97 -20.40
N ASN A 117 8.51 6.49 -19.24
CA ASN A 117 8.83 7.86 -18.82
C ASN A 117 10.08 7.95 -17.96
N PHE A 118 10.31 6.97 -17.09
CA PHE A 118 11.43 7.00 -16.13
C PHE A 118 12.58 6.06 -16.51
N ASN A 119 12.38 5.18 -17.50
CA ASN A 119 13.33 4.12 -17.89
C ASN A 119 13.82 3.27 -16.70
N LYS A 120 13.02 3.20 -15.64
CA LYS A 120 13.35 2.52 -14.39
C LYS A 120 12.08 2.05 -13.70
N LEU A 121 12.08 0.79 -13.28
CA LEU A 121 11.12 0.24 -12.34
C LEU A 121 11.84 -0.12 -11.04
N SER A 122 11.15 0.01 -9.92
CA SER A 122 11.58 -0.66 -8.69
C SER A 122 11.52 -2.18 -8.86
N LEU A 123 12.25 -2.87 -7.97
CA LEU A 123 12.25 -4.33 -7.93
C LEU A 123 10.83 -4.85 -7.66
N GLU A 124 10.11 -4.20 -6.74
CA GLU A 124 8.73 -4.49 -6.40
C GLU A 124 7.80 -4.34 -7.62
N SER A 125 7.85 -3.20 -8.32
CA SER A 125 7.03 -2.99 -9.52
C SER A 125 7.35 -3.98 -10.64
N SER A 126 8.62 -4.40 -10.77
CA SER A 126 9.04 -5.44 -11.70
C SER A 126 8.46 -6.82 -11.34
N ASN A 127 8.45 -7.16 -10.05
CA ASN A 127 7.84 -8.41 -9.58
C ASN A 127 6.32 -8.42 -9.77
N ILE A 128 5.67 -7.28 -9.51
CA ILE A 128 4.23 -7.11 -9.77
C ILE A 128 3.93 -7.27 -11.25
N LYS A 129 4.74 -6.66 -12.14
CA LYS A 129 4.63 -6.83 -13.60
C LYS A 129 4.64 -8.30 -13.98
N ASN A 130 5.63 -9.05 -13.52
CA ASN A 130 5.75 -10.48 -13.82
C ASN A 130 4.53 -11.26 -13.32
N SER A 131 4.10 -11.02 -12.08
CA SER A 131 2.91 -11.66 -11.50
C SER A 131 1.65 -11.37 -12.33
N LEU A 132 1.43 -10.10 -12.69
CA LEU A 132 0.30 -9.68 -13.52
C LEU A 132 0.36 -10.26 -14.94
N GLN A 133 1.53 -10.33 -15.56
CA GLN A 133 1.69 -10.95 -16.88
C GLN A 133 1.27 -12.42 -16.87
N HIS A 134 1.62 -13.16 -15.81
CA HIS A 134 1.15 -14.54 -15.64
C HIS A 134 -0.36 -14.61 -15.43
N GLN A 135 -0.93 -13.76 -14.56
CA GLN A 135 -2.37 -13.75 -14.28
C GLN A 135 -3.21 -13.37 -15.52
N LEU A 136 -2.76 -12.39 -16.31
CA LEU A 136 -3.48 -11.93 -17.51
C LEU A 136 -3.38 -12.93 -18.67
N ARG A 137 -2.27 -13.68 -18.78
CA ARG A 137 -2.13 -14.76 -19.78
C ARG A 137 -2.99 -15.98 -19.48
N LEU A 138 -3.33 -16.21 -18.20
CA LEU A 138 -4.12 -17.34 -17.74
C LEU A 138 -5.64 -17.07 -17.73
N LYS A 139 -6.06 -15.85 -18.09
CA LYS A 139 -7.48 -15.52 -18.24
C LYS A 139 -7.98 -16.13 -19.57
N PRO A 140 -8.96 -17.05 -19.56
CA PRO A 140 -9.53 -17.64 -20.76
C PRO A 140 -10.30 -16.61 -21.59
#